data_AF-A0A832K0E5-F1
#
_entry.id   AF-A0A832K0E5-F1
#
_cell.length_a   1.000
_cell.length_b   1.000
_cell.length_c   1.000
_cell.angle_alpha   90.00
_cell.angle_beta   90.00
_cell.angle_gamma   90.00
#
_symmetry.space_group_name_H-M   'P 1'
#
loop_
_entity.id
_entity.type
_entity.pdbx_description
1 polymer ?
#
loop_
_entity_poly.entity_id
_entity_poly.type
_entity_poly.pdbx_seq_one_letter_code
_entity_poly.pdbx_strand_id
1 'polypeptide(L)'
;MKWIIGAIAGVVVIGAAGAPYVSGHLFEDAFNQAEPVALPIDGLYWQPESYERGYLNSEARSQLIFRQAGQQDVVINLTHHVQQHLGIDGRYARIKTHLDLDDNPQAKALIDEWLDGQDLPPISTELYPSGKSLSRLSLPEINHPLTAFSGADISFSTQRQGWFGYEFTMPELRFTEHAAQNTDGQALIEGVHFVGEGRVSEEGMIWDGRSHLTADRLLFSGGGEDQIDLHQLSLNARSDREDDQVNLSFEMRFGALEVPNDTLRNGHYRLSIERLDAPAIATIAKRINELNQLGNLKDEDLNAQYQRVLTNQLPQLLSQGPRLRLAPFTAESEFGASRVDLALSLAPNAMPAEMGPLAILALIGSLSIEGSLQLPLAMLEAQYQQTDPTGSIEQELALLVAEGWVTIEDEILSTTINYDRGRLELNGQPADALLNLLLGF
;
A
#
# COMPACT_ATOMS: atom_id res chain seq x y z
N MET A 1 10.57 -12.85 -12.63
CA MET A 1 9.53 -13.10 -11.61
C MET A 1 8.74 -11.83 -11.25
N LYS A 2 9.33 -10.76 -10.68
CA LYS A 2 8.59 -9.51 -10.35
C LYS A 2 7.80 -8.92 -11.55
N TRP A 3 8.41 -8.87 -12.74
CA TRP A 3 7.74 -8.38 -13.94
C TRP A 3 6.63 -9.31 -14.47
N ILE A 4 6.71 -10.62 -14.20
CA ILE A 4 5.68 -11.60 -14.62
C ILE A 4 4.42 -11.41 -13.78
N ILE A 5 4.58 -11.29 -12.45
CA ILE A 5 3.48 -10.98 -11.53
C ILE A 5 2.85 -9.62 -11.89
N GLY A 6 3.69 -8.61 -12.17
CA GLY A 6 3.23 -7.31 -12.64
C GLY A 6 2.49 -7.36 -13.98
N ALA A 7 2.97 -8.16 -14.92
CA ALA A 7 2.33 -8.37 -16.22
C ALA A 7 0.96 -9.04 -16.07
N ILE A 8 0.88 -10.14 -15.32
CA ILE A 8 -0.37 -10.87 -15.05
C ILE A 8 -1.40 -9.97 -14.37
N ALA A 9 -1.00 -9.22 -13.33
CA ALA A 9 -1.86 -8.25 -12.66
C ALA A 9 -2.30 -7.12 -13.62
N GLY A 10 -1.42 -6.65 -14.50
CA GLY A 10 -1.74 -5.65 -15.51
C GLY A 10 -2.73 -6.12 -16.56
N VAL A 11 -2.65 -7.38 -17.01
CA VAL A 11 -3.60 -7.93 -17.98
C VAL A 11 -5.02 -7.98 -17.41
N VAL A 12 -5.19 -8.22 -16.11
CA VAL A 12 -6.50 -8.16 -15.44
C VAL A 12 -7.10 -6.75 -15.48
N VAL A 13 -6.28 -5.72 -15.26
CA VAL A 13 -6.70 -4.31 -15.37
C VAL A 13 -7.06 -3.93 -16.81
N ILE A 14 -6.33 -4.46 -17.81
CA ILE A 14 -6.60 -4.25 -19.24
C ILE A 14 -7.95 -4.82 -19.65
N GLY A 15 -8.32 -6.00 -19.14
CA GLY A 15 -9.64 -6.59 -19.39
C GLY A 15 -10.76 -5.59 -19.14
N ALA A 16 -10.61 -4.76 -18.10
CA ALA A 16 -11.60 -3.78 -17.69
C ALA A 16 -11.39 -2.34 -18.20
N ALA A 17 -10.17 -1.97 -18.60
CA ALA A 17 -9.88 -0.69 -19.25
C ALA A 17 -10.19 -0.71 -20.76
N GLY A 18 -10.00 -1.87 -21.43
CA GLY A 18 -10.41 -2.11 -22.81
C GLY A 18 -11.91 -2.44 -22.95
N ALA A 19 -12.55 -2.92 -21.89
CA ALA A 19 -13.97 -3.27 -21.83
C ALA A 19 -14.96 -2.22 -22.40
N PRO A 20 -14.83 -0.91 -22.10
CA PRO A 20 -15.73 0.11 -22.65
C PRO A 20 -15.66 0.24 -24.18
N TYR A 21 -14.58 -0.24 -24.80
CA TYR A 21 -14.25 0.00 -26.21
C TYR A 21 -14.55 -1.20 -27.12
N VAL A 22 -15.15 -2.29 -26.63
CA VAL A 22 -15.20 -3.58 -27.34
C VAL A 22 -16.59 -3.91 -27.95
N SER A 23 -17.46 -2.90 -28.19
CA SER A 23 -18.84 -3.15 -28.65
C SER A 23 -19.31 -2.36 -29.87
N GLY A 24 -19.07 -2.86 -31.09
CA GLY A 24 -19.81 -2.48 -32.30
C GLY A 24 -19.18 -1.41 -33.20
N HIS A 25 -19.98 -0.88 -34.13
CA HIS A 25 -19.53 -0.18 -35.35
C HIS A 25 -18.83 1.18 -35.14
N LEU A 26 -18.89 1.77 -33.95
CA LEU A 26 -18.24 3.04 -33.60
C LEU A 26 -16.83 2.86 -32.99
N PHE A 27 -16.35 1.62 -32.86
CA PHE A 27 -15.23 1.29 -31.98
C PHE A 27 -13.98 0.74 -32.66
N GLU A 28 -14.05 0.23 -33.89
CA GLU A 28 -12.85 -0.15 -34.65
C GLU A 28 -11.90 1.05 -34.78
N ASP A 29 -12.45 2.22 -35.12
CA ASP A 29 -11.72 3.48 -35.17
C ASP A 29 -11.22 3.90 -33.78
N ALA A 30 -12.02 3.77 -32.72
CA ALA A 30 -11.64 4.17 -31.37
C ALA A 30 -10.55 3.26 -30.75
N PHE A 31 -10.61 1.95 -31.00
CA PHE A 31 -9.61 0.98 -30.54
C PHE A 31 -8.31 1.15 -31.31
N ASN A 32 -8.38 1.28 -32.64
CA ASN A 32 -7.19 1.46 -33.48
C ASN A 32 -6.54 2.87 -33.31
N GLN A 33 -7.28 3.86 -32.81
CA GLN A 33 -6.78 5.20 -32.52
C GLN A 33 -6.49 5.44 -31.04
N ALA A 34 -6.74 4.46 -30.16
CA ALA A 34 -6.48 4.66 -28.73
C ALA A 34 -4.98 4.72 -28.47
N GLU A 35 -4.58 5.76 -27.74
CA GLU A 35 -3.20 5.95 -27.32
C GLU A 35 -2.83 4.89 -26.26
N PRO A 36 -1.53 4.57 -26.11
CA PRO A 36 -1.07 3.72 -25.04
C PRO A 36 -1.55 4.22 -23.67
N VAL A 37 -2.20 3.36 -22.91
CA VAL A 37 -2.75 3.68 -21.60
C VAL A 37 -1.78 3.18 -20.53
N ALA A 38 -1.29 4.09 -19.69
CA ALA A 38 -0.56 3.72 -18.48
C ALA A 38 -1.51 3.02 -17.50
N LEU A 39 -1.11 1.84 -17.04
CA LEU A 39 -1.89 1.09 -16.05
C LEU A 39 -1.50 1.54 -14.63
N PRO A 40 -2.29 1.19 -13.59
CA PRO A 40 -1.98 1.48 -12.19
C PRO A 40 -0.73 0.76 -11.65
N ILE A 41 -0.01 0.05 -12.50
CA ILE A 41 1.24 -0.65 -12.21
C ILE A 41 2.36 0.13 -12.90
N ASP A 42 3.33 0.58 -12.11
CA ASP A 42 4.43 1.40 -12.62
C ASP A 42 5.21 0.70 -13.75
N GLY A 43 5.60 1.49 -14.75
CA GLY A 43 6.27 1.01 -15.95
C GLY A 43 5.40 0.16 -16.89
N LEU A 44 4.11 -0.03 -16.59
CA LEU A 44 3.24 -0.90 -17.39
C LEU A 44 2.25 -0.12 -18.25
N TYR A 45 2.31 -0.38 -19.56
CA TYR A 45 1.49 0.28 -20.56
C TYR A 45 0.70 -0.76 -21.34
N TRP A 46 -0.51 -0.40 -21.71
CA TRP A 46 -1.33 -1.15 -22.63
C TRP A 46 -1.44 -0.40 -23.94
N GLN A 47 -1.27 -1.10 -25.06
CA GLN A 47 -1.39 -0.51 -26.39
C GLN A 47 -2.24 -1.41 -27.30
N PRO A 48 -3.31 -0.89 -27.91
CA PRO A 48 -4.05 -1.63 -28.93
C PRO A 48 -3.22 -1.78 -30.22
N GLU A 49 -3.41 -2.89 -30.94
CA GLU A 49 -2.78 -3.11 -32.25
C GLU A 49 -3.79 -3.18 -33.39
N SER A 50 -4.76 -4.09 -33.28
CA SER A 50 -5.71 -4.35 -34.35
C SER A 50 -7.03 -4.88 -33.81
N TYR A 51 -8.09 -4.66 -34.58
CA TYR A 51 -9.42 -5.17 -34.31
C TYR A 51 -10.03 -5.73 -35.58
N GLU A 52 -10.34 -7.03 -35.58
CA GLU A 52 -11.04 -7.72 -36.66
C GLU A 52 -12.49 -7.97 -36.28
N ARG A 53 -13.38 -7.22 -36.93
CA ARG A 53 -14.81 -7.30 -36.67
C ARG A 53 -15.43 -8.54 -37.29
N GLY A 54 -16.23 -9.26 -36.51
CA GLY A 54 -17.23 -10.20 -37.03
C GLY A 54 -18.62 -9.96 -36.44
N TYR A 55 -19.62 -10.71 -36.92
CA TYR A 55 -21.04 -10.45 -36.61
C TYR A 55 -21.44 -10.84 -35.18
N LEU A 56 -20.93 -11.97 -34.68
CA LEU A 56 -21.16 -12.44 -33.30
C LEU A 56 -19.85 -12.67 -32.54
N ASN A 57 -18.76 -12.88 -33.28
CA ASN A 57 -17.43 -13.05 -32.74
C ASN A 57 -16.54 -12.01 -33.39
N SER A 58 -15.73 -11.32 -32.61
CA SER A 58 -14.66 -10.44 -33.11
C SER A 58 -13.36 -10.85 -32.46
N GLU A 59 -12.25 -10.52 -33.10
CA GLU A 59 -10.90 -10.73 -32.56
C GLU A 59 -10.23 -9.36 -32.41
N ALA A 60 -9.47 -9.17 -31.35
CA ALA A 60 -8.64 -7.98 -31.18
C ALA A 60 -7.27 -8.40 -30.70
N ARG A 61 -6.26 -7.60 -31.03
CA ARG A 61 -4.89 -7.77 -30.55
C ARG A 61 -4.42 -6.51 -29.85
N SER A 62 -3.69 -6.71 -28.77
CA SER A 62 -3.04 -5.63 -28.05
C SER A 62 -1.72 -6.08 -27.47
N GLN A 63 -0.93 -5.13 -27.00
CA GLN A 63 0.33 -5.37 -26.33
C GLN A 63 0.26 -4.85 -24.90
N LEU A 64 0.87 -5.60 -24.01
CA LEU A 64 1.25 -5.16 -22.69
C LEU A 64 2.76 -4.94 -22.69
N ILE A 65 3.16 -3.69 -22.46
CA ILE A 65 4.53 -3.21 -22.56
C ILE A 65 5.00 -2.86 -21.15
N PHE A 66 5.98 -3.61 -20.66
CA PHE A 66 6.67 -3.29 -19.42
C PHE A 66 7.98 -2.57 -19.74
N ARG A 67 8.01 -1.28 -19.43
CA ARG A 67 9.15 -0.39 -19.60
C ARG A 67 9.81 -0.14 -18.25
N GLN A 68 11.05 -0.58 -18.11
CA GLN A 68 11.88 -0.30 -16.94
C GLN A 68 13.09 0.53 -17.36
N ALA A 69 13.41 1.58 -16.59
CA ALA A 69 14.54 2.47 -16.88
C ALA A 69 15.85 1.68 -17.03
N GLY A 70 16.55 1.91 -18.15
CA GLY A 70 17.82 1.25 -18.44
C GLY A 70 17.73 -0.22 -18.91
N GLN A 71 16.52 -0.77 -19.10
CA GLN A 71 16.31 -2.11 -19.66
C GLN A 71 15.54 -2.06 -21.00
N GLN A 72 15.60 -3.15 -21.76
CA GLN A 72 14.77 -3.29 -22.96
C GLN A 72 13.30 -3.49 -22.56
N ASP A 73 12.39 -2.84 -23.28
CA ASP A 73 10.94 -3.01 -23.09
C ASP A 73 10.58 -4.50 -23.25
N VAL A 74 9.87 -5.06 -22.25
CA VAL A 74 9.31 -6.41 -22.34
C VAL A 74 7.90 -6.28 -22.89
N VAL A 75 7.70 -6.81 -24.09
CA VAL A 75 6.40 -6.79 -24.78
C VAL A 75 5.75 -8.17 -24.66
N ILE A 76 4.47 -8.18 -24.28
CA ILE A 76 3.62 -9.36 -24.22
C ILE A 76 2.43 -9.11 -25.13
N ASN A 77 2.27 -9.95 -26.14
CA ASN A 77 1.14 -9.88 -27.06
C ASN A 77 -0.09 -10.50 -26.39
N LEU A 78 -1.25 -9.91 -26.64
CA LEU A 78 -2.54 -10.32 -26.08
C LEU A 78 -3.52 -10.53 -27.23
N THR A 79 -4.12 -11.71 -27.29
CA THR A 79 -5.24 -11.99 -28.21
C THR A 79 -6.56 -12.00 -27.45
N HIS A 80 -7.52 -11.24 -27.95
CA HIS A 80 -8.84 -11.08 -27.36
C HIS A 80 -9.91 -11.70 -28.26
N HIS A 81 -10.60 -12.72 -27.77
CA HIS A 81 -11.77 -13.27 -28.42
C HIS A 81 -13.04 -12.66 -27.82
N VAL A 82 -13.74 -11.86 -28.62
CA VAL A 82 -14.94 -11.13 -28.22
C VAL A 82 -16.16 -11.87 -28.70
N GLN A 83 -16.98 -12.36 -27.78
CA GLN A 83 -18.25 -13.03 -28.07
C GLN A 83 -19.40 -12.10 -27.70
N GLN A 84 -20.18 -11.69 -28.69
CA GLN A 84 -21.35 -10.84 -28.53
C GLN A 84 -22.58 -11.73 -28.35
N HIS A 85 -23.14 -11.75 -27.15
CA HIS A 85 -24.36 -12.48 -26.86
C HIS A 85 -25.08 -11.90 -25.65
N LEU A 86 -26.42 -11.90 -25.70
CA LEU A 86 -27.24 -11.53 -24.55
C LEU A 86 -27.27 -12.70 -23.56
N GLY A 87 -26.64 -12.51 -22.40
CA GLY A 87 -26.74 -13.43 -21.27
C GLY A 87 -28.02 -13.21 -20.47
N ILE A 88 -28.47 -14.26 -19.78
CA ILE A 88 -29.63 -14.21 -18.86
C ILE A 88 -29.39 -13.29 -17.64
N ASP A 89 -28.13 -13.02 -17.34
CA ASP A 89 -27.63 -12.09 -16.33
C ASP A 89 -27.50 -10.64 -16.85
N GLY A 90 -27.98 -10.38 -18.07
CA GLY A 90 -28.01 -9.04 -18.66
C GLY A 90 -26.68 -8.58 -19.27
N ARG A 91 -25.64 -9.42 -19.26
CA ARG A 91 -24.41 -9.14 -20.02
C ARG A 91 -24.71 -9.18 -21.53
N TYR A 92 -24.00 -8.36 -22.31
CA TYR A 92 -24.17 -8.33 -23.77
C TYR A 92 -22.94 -8.84 -24.52
N ALA A 93 -21.80 -8.96 -23.85
CA ALA A 93 -20.59 -9.50 -24.42
C ALA A 93 -19.69 -10.14 -23.36
N ARG A 94 -18.87 -11.09 -23.82
CA ARG A 94 -17.79 -11.71 -23.07
C ARG A 94 -16.52 -11.67 -23.88
N ILE A 95 -15.43 -11.25 -23.26
CA ILE A 95 -14.09 -11.23 -23.85
C ILE A 95 -13.26 -12.29 -23.14
N LYS A 96 -12.55 -13.12 -23.90
CA LYS A 96 -11.49 -14.00 -23.40
C LYS A 96 -10.16 -13.49 -23.90
N THR A 97 -9.28 -13.09 -22.99
CA THR A 97 -7.93 -12.62 -23.32
C THR A 97 -6.91 -13.71 -23.03
N HIS A 98 -6.12 -14.05 -24.03
CA HIS A 98 -4.99 -14.97 -23.94
C HIS A 98 -3.68 -14.19 -24.02
N LEU A 99 -2.67 -14.67 -23.29
CA LEU A 99 -1.31 -14.15 -23.39
C LEU A 99 -0.57 -14.96 -24.46
N ASP A 100 -0.07 -14.29 -25.49
CA ASP A 100 0.70 -14.89 -26.55
C ASP A 100 2.19 -14.67 -26.27
N LEU A 101 2.86 -15.73 -25.84
CA LEU A 101 4.27 -15.71 -25.43
C LEU A 101 5.22 -16.21 -26.53
N ASP A 102 4.71 -16.64 -27.68
CA ASP A 102 5.50 -17.27 -28.75
C ASP A 102 6.57 -16.34 -29.33
N ASP A 103 6.30 -15.04 -29.38
CA ASP A 103 7.24 -14.03 -29.88
C ASP A 103 8.27 -13.59 -28.82
N ASN A 104 8.18 -14.12 -27.58
CA ASN A 104 9.10 -13.82 -26.49
C ASN A 104 9.57 -15.11 -25.78
N PRO A 105 10.55 -15.83 -26.36
CA PRO A 105 11.00 -17.14 -25.84
C PRO A 105 11.53 -17.09 -24.41
N GLN A 106 12.08 -15.95 -23.99
CA GLN A 106 12.57 -15.76 -22.62
C GLN A 106 11.41 -15.63 -21.63
N ALA A 107 10.39 -14.83 -21.97
CA ALA A 107 9.18 -14.73 -21.19
C ALA A 107 8.45 -16.07 -21.09
N LYS A 108 8.32 -16.76 -22.23
CA LYS A 108 7.72 -18.09 -22.32
C LYS A 108 8.44 -19.09 -21.42
N ALA A 109 9.77 -19.20 -21.52
CA ALA A 109 10.54 -20.11 -20.67
C ALA A 109 10.35 -19.85 -19.18
N LEU A 110 10.33 -18.58 -18.75
CA LEU A 110 10.15 -18.21 -17.34
C LEU A 110 8.73 -18.48 -16.83
N ILE A 111 7.71 -18.26 -17.67
CA ILE A 111 6.32 -18.53 -17.32
C ILE A 111 6.07 -20.04 -17.30
N ASP A 112 6.58 -20.78 -18.28
CA ASP A 112 6.47 -22.24 -18.35
C ASP A 112 7.19 -22.91 -17.17
N GLU A 113 8.37 -22.40 -16.78
CA GLU A 113 9.10 -22.85 -15.58
C GLU A 113 8.30 -22.58 -14.31
N TRP A 114 7.67 -21.40 -14.20
CA TRP A 114 6.87 -21.05 -13.02
C TRP A 114 5.58 -21.87 -12.94
N LEU A 115 4.88 -22.07 -14.06
CA LEU A 115 3.63 -22.81 -14.14
C LEU A 115 3.83 -24.34 -14.13
N ASP A 116 5.08 -24.82 -14.05
CA ASP A 116 5.43 -26.25 -14.16
C ASP A 116 4.80 -26.90 -15.41
N GLY A 117 4.85 -26.16 -16.54
CA GLY A 117 4.28 -26.58 -17.82
C GLY A 117 2.75 -26.54 -17.92
N GLN A 118 2.04 -25.96 -16.95
CA GLN A 118 0.59 -25.70 -17.07
C GLN A 118 0.30 -24.45 -17.91
N ASP A 119 -0.82 -24.47 -18.65
CA ASP A 119 -1.28 -23.31 -19.40
C ASP A 119 -1.93 -22.28 -18.46
N LEU A 120 -1.66 -20.99 -18.70
CA LEU A 120 -2.35 -19.91 -18.00
C LEU A 120 -3.81 -19.80 -18.51
N PRO A 121 -4.83 -19.86 -17.63
CA PRO A 121 -6.21 -19.66 -18.06
C PRO A 121 -6.43 -18.28 -18.67
N PRO A 122 -7.33 -18.14 -19.66
CA PRO A 122 -7.63 -16.83 -20.21
C PRO A 122 -8.34 -15.95 -19.19
N ILE A 123 -8.09 -14.66 -19.29
CA ILE A 123 -8.82 -13.65 -18.50
C ILE A 123 -10.20 -13.50 -19.11
N SER A 124 -11.24 -13.67 -18.30
CA SER A 124 -12.62 -13.52 -18.74
C SER A 124 -13.15 -12.16 -18.31
N THR A 125 -13.53 -11.34 -19.28
CA THR A 125 -14.19 -10.05 -19.04
C THR A 125 -15.64 -10.10 -19.49
N GLU A 126 -16.56 -9.65 -18.64
CA GLU A 126 -17.99 -9.56 -18.91
C GLU A 126 -18.42 -8.09 -18.99
N LEU A 127 -19.20 -7.75 -20.02
CA LEU A 127 -19.66 -6.39 -20.29
C LEU A 127 -21.18 -6.24 -20.09
N TYR A 128 -21.59 -5.18 -19.41
CA TYR A 128 -22.98 -4.90 -19.05
C TYR A 128 -23.47 -3.57 -19.65
N PRO A 129 -24.75 -3.45 -20.07
CA PRO A 129 -25.30 -2.22 -20.65
C PRO A 129 -25.23 -0.99 -19.73
N SER A 130 -25.11 -1.21 -18.42
CA SER A 130 -24.91 -0.16 -17.42
C SER A 130 -23.55 0.55 -17.55
N GLY A 131 -22.64 0.05 -18.38
CA GLY A 131 -21.23 0.49 -18.42
C GLY A 131 -20.38 -0.18 -17.35
N LYS A 132 -20.91 -1.21 -16.66
CA LYS A 132 -20.12 -2.06 -15.77
C LYS A 132 -19.31 -3.06 -16.59
N SER A 133 -18.05 -3.27 -16.19
CA SER A 133 -17.25 -4.40 -16.63
C SER A 133 -16.82 -5.26 -15.43
N LEU A 134 -16.59 -6.54 -15.66
CA LEU A 134 -16.07 -7.46 -14.65
C LEU A 134 -15.09 -8.44 -15.29
N SER A 135 -13.81 -8.29 -14.96
CA SER A 135 -12.72 -9.14 -15.37
C SER A 135 -12.38 -10.13 -14.25
N ARG A 136 -12.12 -11.39 -14.60
CA ARG A 136 -11.69 -12.45 -13.69
C ARG A 136 -10.54 -13.24 -14.27
N LEU A 137 -9.59 -13.62 -13.41
CA LEU A 137 -8.47 -14.48 -13.69
C LEU A 137 -8.29 -15.44 -12.52
N SER A 138 -8.08 -16.72 -12.82
CA SER A 138 -7.69 -17.72 -11.83
C SER A 138 -6.31 -18.24 -12.21
N LEU A 139 -5.36 -18.15 -11.29
CA LEU A 139 -4.03 -18.71 -11.42
C LEU A 139 -4.04 -20.17 -10.94
N PRO A 140 -3.42 -21.08 -11.69
CA PRO A 140 -3.40 -22.49 -11.33
C PRO A 140 -2.54 -22.74 -10.09
N GLU A 141 -2.78 -23.89 -9.45
CA GLU A 141 -1.90 -24.42 -8.42
C GLU A 141 -0.55 -24.81 -9.02
N ILE A 142 0.53 -24.48 -8.33
CA ILE A 142 1.91 -24.85 -8.68
C ILE A 142 2.49 -25.64 -7.52
N ASN A 143 3.03 -26.81 -7.82
CA ASN A 143 3.67 -27.66 -6.83
C ASN A 143 5.10 -28.01 -7.27
N HIS A 144 6.06 -27.19 -6.85
CA HIS A 144 7.47 -27.34 -7.15
C HIS A 144 8.26 -27.58 -5.85
N PRO A 145 9.39 -28.33 -5.86
CA PRO A 145 10.15 -28.63 -4.64
C PRO A 145 10.57 -27.42 -3.79
N LEU A 146 10.79 -26.26 -4.43
CA LEU A 146 11.18 -25.00 -3.77
C LEU A 146 10.00 -24.05 -3.54
N THR A 147 8.86 -24.29 -4.19
CA THR A 147 7.71 -23.37 -4.17
C THR A 147 6.40 -24.15 -4.29
N ALA A 148 5.52 -24.01 -3.30
CA ALA A 148 4.13 -24.48 -3.40
C ALA A 148 3.19 -23.27 -3.39
N PHE A 149 2.27 -23.21 -4.35
CA PHE A 149 1.31 -22.13 -4.51
C PHE A 149 -0.05 -22.73 -4.82
N SER A 150 -1.05 -22.48 -3.98
CA SER A 150 -2.39 -23.11 -4.11
C SER A 150 -3.30 -22.46 -5.16
N GLY A 151 -2.74 -21.65 -6.05
CA GLY A 151 -3.52 -20.82 -6.98
C GLY A 151 -3.95 -19.49 -6.37
N ALA A 152 -4.54 -18.64 -7.20
CA ALA A 152 -5.13 -17.38 -6.77
C ALA A 152 -6.28 -16.96 -7.67
N ASP A 153 -7.30 -16.33 -7.10
CA ASP A 153 -8.40 -15.73 -7.84
C ASP A 153 -8.27 -14.22 -7.80
N ILE A 154 -8.40 -13.59 -8.97
CA ILE A 154 -8.30 -12.15 -9.15
C ILE A 154 -9.55 -11.69 -9.88
N SER A 155 -10.22 -10.68 -9.34
CA SER A 155 -11.31 -9.99 -10.01
C SER A 155 -11.10 -8.49 -10.02
N PHE A 156 -11.55 -7.85 -11.09
CA PHE A 156 -11.50 -6.42 -11.24
C PHE A 156 -12.79 -5.95 -11.93
N SER A 157 -13.37 -4.86 -11.45
CA SER A 157 -14.60 -4.31 -11.99
C SER A 157 -14.47 -2.81 -12.20
N THR A 158 -15.09 -2.31 -13.25
CA THR A 158 -15.24 -0.87 -13.50
C THR A 158 -16.70 -0.54 -13.67
N GLN A 159 -17.05 0.71 -13.40
CA GLN A 159 -18.37 1.28 -13.62
C GLN A 159 -18.24 2.70 -14.17
N ARG A 160 -19.37 3.32 -14.52
CA ARG A 160 -19.39 4.72 -14.96
C ARG A 160 -18.83 5.65 -13.87
N GLN A 161 -18.42 6.85 -14.27
CA GLN A 161 -17.89 7.90 -13.37
C GLN A 161 -16.59 7.52 -12.67
N GLY A 162 -15.81 6.60 -13.24
CA GLY A 162 -14.46 6.25 -12.76
C GLY A 162 -14.44 5.29 -11.57
N TRP A 163 -15.58 4.76 -11.14
CA TRP A 163 -15.63 3.76 -10.07
C TRP A 163 -14.98 2.45 -10.51
N PHE A 164 -14.15 1.89 -9.64
CA PHE A 164 -13.55 0.58 -9.82
C PHE A 164 -13.53 -0.21 -8.51
N GLY A 165 -13.38 -1.52 -8.62
CA GLY A 165 -13.11 -2.39 -7.50
C GLY A 165 -12.26 -3.57 -7.91
N TYR A 166 -11.50 -4.12 -6.97
CA TYR A 166 -10.65 -5.29 -7.16
C TYR A 166 -10.80 -6.25 -5.98
N GLU A 167 -10.56 -7.52 -6.25
CA GLU A 167 -10.49 -8.57 -5.26
C GLU A 167 -9.39 -9.56 -5.67
N PHE A 168 -8.59 -9.97 -4.70
CA PHE A 168 -7.52 -10.95 -4.85
C PHE A 168 -7.62 -11.93 -3.69
N THR A 169 -7.64 -13.23 -3.98
CA THR A 169 -7.63 -14.29 -2.98
C THR A 169 -6.52 -15.27 -3.30
N MET A 170 -5.68 -15.60 -2.32
CA MET A 170 -4.61 -16.59 -2.44
C MET A 170 -4.58 -17.44 -1.16
N PRO A 171 -4.96 -18.73 -1.25
CA PRO A 171 -5.04 -19.60 -0.08
C PRO A 171 -3.67 -19.86 0.57
N GLU A 172 -2.64 -20.16 -0.22
CA GLU A 172 -1.32 -20.47 0.31
C GLU A 172 -0.23 -20.17 -0.72
N LEU A 173 0.88 -19.62 -0.23
CA LEU A 173 2.15 -19.54 -0.94
C LEU A 173 3.28 -19.89 0.02
N ARG A 174 4.08 -20.88 -0.35
CA ARG A 174 5.20 -21.41 0.44
C ARG A 174 6.45 -21.43 -0.40
N PHE A 175 7.53 -20.93 0.17
CA PHE A 175 8.89 -21.04 -0.37
C PHE A 175 9.75 -21.83 0.59
N THR A 176 10.57 -22.73 0.04
CA THR A 176 11.56 -23.49 0.78
C THR A 176 12.91 -23.23 0.16
N GLU A 177 13.83 -22.62 0.90
CA GLU A 177 15.20 -22.42 0.48
C GLU A 177 16.09 -23.51 1.09
N HIS A 178 16.75 -24.29 0.25
CA HIS A 178 17.81 -25.19 0.67
C HIS A 178 19.16 -24.48 0.49
N ALA A 179 19.72 -23.92 1.57
CA ALA A 179 21.05 -23.34 1.53
C ALA A 179 22.13 -24.45 1.54
N ALA A 180 23.23 -24.23 0.82
CA ALA A 180 24.38 -25.15 0.75
C ALA A 180 25.06 -25.44 2.12
N GLN A 181 24.66 -24.75 3.19
CA GLN A 181 25.19 -24.87 4.55
C GLN A 181 24.16 -25.37 5.58
N ASN A 182 23.12 -26.12 5.16
CA ASN A 182 22.21 -26.83 6.07
C ASN A 182 21.30 -25.93 6.95
N THR A 183 21.07 -24.70 6.51
CA THR A 183 20.07 -23.80 7.09
C THR A 183 18.87 -23.76 6.15
N ASP A 184 17.93 -24.68 6.36
CA ASP A 184 16.68 -24.70 5.63
C ASP A 184 15.84 -23.49 6.07
N GLY A 185 15.55 -22.60 5.13
CA GLY A 185 14.67 -21.45 5.35
C GLY A 185 13.29 -21.72 4.78
N GLN A 186 12.25 -21.25 5.47
CA GLN A 186 10.88 -21.32 4.97
C GLN A 186 10.22 -19.95 5.04
N ALA A 187 9.52 -19.59 3.96
CA ALA A 187 8.54 -18.52 3.99
C ALA A 187 7.17 -19.13 3.67
N LEU A 188 6.15 -18.78 4.45
CA LEU A 188 4.78 -19.24 4.29
C LEU A 188 3.83 -18.06 4.45
N ILE A 189 2.91 -17.95 3.51
CA ILE A 189 1.86 -16.95 3.46
C ILE A 189 0.54 -17.71 3.28
N GLU A 190 -0.38 -17.59 4.24
CA GLU A 190 -1.67 -18.31 4.24
C GLU A 190 -2.83 -17.32 4.27
N GLY A 191 -3.90 -17.66 3.54
CA GLY A 191 -5.20 -17.01 3.63
C GLY A 191 -5.19 -15.53 3.23
N VAL A 192 -4.47 -15.15 2.17
CA VAL A 192 -4.46 -13.76 1.72
C VAL A 192 -5.77 -13.43 1.02
N HIS A 193 -6.47 -12.41 1.50
CA HIS A 193 -7.62 -11.81 0.84
C HIS A 193 -7.41 -10.31 0.78
N PHE A 194 -7.50 -9.73 -0.42
CA PHE A 194 -7.33 -8.31 -0.63
C PHE A 194 -8.46 -7.78 -1.48
N VAL A 195 -9.27 -6.89 -0.92
CA VAL A 195 -10.37 -6.23 -1.60
C VAL A 195 -10.18 -4.73 -1.57
N GLY A 196 -10.64 -4.05 -2.60
CA GLY A 196 -10.69 -2.61 -2.58
C GLY A 196 -11.58 -2.03 -3.64
N GLU A 197 -11.93 -0.77 -3.43
CA GLU A 197 -12.76 0.04 -4.31
C GLU A 197 -12.27 1.48 -4.29
N GLY A 198 -12.60 2.24 -5.33
CA GLY A 198 -12.27 3.64 -5.38
C GLY A 198 -12.81 4.31 -6.63
N ARG A 199 -12.54 5.61 -6.77
CA ARG A 199 -12.98 6.41 -7.89
C ARG A 199 -11.82 7.15 -8.52
N VAL A 200 -11.60 6.91 -9.82
CA VAL A 200 -10.65 7.67 -10.63
C VAL A 200 -11.29 9.00 -11.05
N SER A 201 -10.63 10.13 -10.78
CA SER A 201 -11.05 11.45 -11.25
C SER A 201 -10.62 11.74 -12.68
N GLU A 202 -11.11 12.84 -13.25
CA GLU A 202 -10.74 13.28 -14.61
C GLU A 202 -9.23 13.54 -14.74
N GLU A 203 -8.57 13.91 -13.64
CA GLU A 203 -7.11 14.10 -13.58
C GLU A 203 -6.32 12.80 -13.42
N GLY A 204 -6.99 11.64 -13.45
CA GLY A 204 -6.37 10.31 -13.31
C GLY A 204 -6.01 9.93 -11.88
N MET A 205 -6.52 10.65 -10.88
CA MET A 205 -6.25 10.41 -9.47
C MET A 205 -7.28 9.50 -8.83
N ILE A 206 -6.86 8.60 -7.94
CA ILE A 206 -7.78 7.77 -7.16
C ILE A 206 -8.16 8.52 -5.88
N TRP A 207 -9.45 8.83 -5.76
CA TRP A 207 -10.08 9.37 -4.55
C TRP A 207 -11.13 8.39 -4.03
N ASP A 208 -11.66 8.68 -2.85
CA ASP A 208 -12.78 7.94 -2.24
C ASP A 208 -12.48 6.43 -2.16
N GLY A 209 -11.22 6.10 -1.90
CA GLY A 209 -10.66 4.76 -1.96
C GLY A 209 -10.78 4.02 -0.64
N ARG A 210 -11.09 2.73 -0.70
CA ARG A 210 -11.09 1.81 0.44
C ARG A 210 -10.36 0.54 0.03
N SER A 211 -9.51 0.03 0.91
CA SER A 211 -8.89 -1.27 0.74
C SER A 211 -8.81 -2.02 2.06
N HIS A 212 -8.94 -3.33 1.97
CA HIS A 212 -8.88 -4.26 3.09
C HIS A 212 -8.06 -5.46 2.67
N LEU A 213 -6.97 -5.73 3.39
CA LEU A 213 -6.10 -6.89 3.22
C LEU A 213 -6.17 -7.73 4.49
N THR A 214 -6.41 -9.03 4.38
CA THR A 214 -6.21 -9.99 5.45
C THR A 214 -5.19 -11.04 5.05
N ALA A 215 -4.48 -11.57 6.03
CA ALA A 215 -3.68 -12.78 5.90
C ALA A 215 -3.85 -13.61 7.18
N ASP A 216 -4.13 -14.90 7.04
CA ASP A 216 -4.32 -15.79 8.18
C ASP A 216 -2.99 -16.02 8.91
N ARG A 217 -1.90 -16.19 8.15
CA ARG A 217 -0.56 -16.38 8.69
C ARG A 217 0.55 -15.90 7.76
N LEU A 218 1.56 -15.26 8.33
CA LEU A 218 2.83 -14.94 7.68
C LEU A 218 3.96 -15.50 8.53
N LEU A 219 4.60 -16.56 8.04
CA LEU A 219 5.72 -17.22 8.72
C LEU A 219 6.98 -17.04 7.90
N PHE A 220 8.04 -16.56 8.56
CA PHE A 220 9.38 -16.48 8.01
C PHE A 220 10.33 -17.16 9.00
N SER A 221 11.02 -18.20 8.55
CA SER A 221 12.12 -18.83 9.28
C SER A 221 13.39 -18.75 8.45
N GLY A 222 14.40 -18.07 8.99
CA GLY A 222 15.79 -18.23 8.53
C GLY A 222 16.42 -19.38 9.29
N GLY A 223 17.32 -20.16 8.68
CA GLY A 223 17.89 -21.31 9.39
C GLY A 223 18.65 -20.86 10.65
N GLY A 224 18.19 -21.36 11.80
CA GLY A 224 18.51 -20.87 13.14
C GLY A 224 17.25 -20.82 14.02
N GLU A 225 17.28 -20.02 15.09
CA GLU A 225 16.12 -19.73 15.97
C GLU A 225 15.33 -18.47 15.53
N ASP A 226 15.73 -17.83 14.43
CA ASP A 226 15.12 -16.60 13.92
C ASP A 226 13.82 -16.93 13.14
N GLN A 227 12.74 -17.13 13.90
CA GLN A 227 11.39 -17.31 13.39
C GLN A 227 10.54 -16.07 13.71
N ILE A 228 9.90 -15.53 12.68
CA ILE A 228 8.84 -14.53 12.80
C ILE A 228 7.54 -15.18 12.34
N ASP A 229 6.54 -15.25 13.21
CA ASP A 229 5.23 -15.84 12.91
C ASP A 229 4.11 -14.87 13.29
N LEU A 230 3.45 -14.31 12.27
CA LEU A 230 2.39 -13.33 12.39
C LEU A 230 1.05 -13.96 12.02
N HIS A 231 0.09 -13.93 12.95
CA HIS A 231 -1.23 -14.53 12.79
C HIS A 231 -2.31 -13.45 12.68
N GLN A 232 -3.31 -13.73 11.84
CA GLN A 232 -4.53 -12.93 11.69
C GLN A 232 -4.25 -11.45 11.40
N LEU A 233 -3.40 -11.17 10.42
CA LEU A 233 -3.14 -9.81 9.96
C LEU A 233 -4.38 -9.26 9.24
N SER A 234 -4.76 -8.03 9.57
CA SER A 234 -5.78 -7.25 8.88
C SER A 234 -5.30 -5.82 8.70
N LEU A 235 -5.17 -5.36 7.46
CA LEU A 235 -4.86 -3.99 7.09
C LEU A 235 -6.09 -3.35 6.44
N ASN A 236 -6.41 -2.13 6.84
CA ASN A 236 -7.43 -1.31 6.20
C ASN A 236 -6.79 0.02 5.80
N ALA A 237 -6.98 0.45 4.56
CA ALA A 237 -6.64 1.81 4.15
C ALA A 237 -7.86 2.50 3.56
N ARG A 238 -7.96 3.80 3.82
CA ARG A 238 -9.07 4.63 3.35
C ARG A 238 -8.57 6.02 2.99
N SER A 239 -9.10 6.55 1.90
CA SER A 239 -8.90 7.91 1.42
C SER A 239 -10.27 8.51 1.13
N ASP A 240 -10.57 9.65 1.76
CA ASP A 240 -11.79 10.41 1.48
C ASP A 240 -11.42 11.81 1.04
N ARG A 241 -12.12 12.32 0.02
CA ARG A 241 -12.03 13.72 -0.36
C ARG A 241 -13.27 14.48 0.07
N GLU A 242 -13.07 15.51 0.89
CA GLU A 242 -14.11 16.44 1.32
C GLU A 242 -13.71 17.84 0.83
N ASP A 243 -14.37 18.32 -0.22
CA ASP A 243 -14.04 19.57 -0.91
C ASP A 243 -12.55 19.63 -1.36
N ASP A 244 -11.79 20.57 -0.79
CA ASP A 244 -10.35 20.77 -1.03
C ASP A 244 -9.47 20.06 0.00
N GLN A 245 -10.05 19.19 0.83
CA GLN A 245 -9.35 18.42 1.85
C GLN A 245 -9.34 16.93 1.53
N VAL A 246 -8.22 16.28 1.85
CA VAL A 246 -8.06 14.83 1.77
C VAL A 246 -7.76 14.28 3.16
N ASN A 247 -8.51 13.25 3.52
CA ASN A 247 -8.32 12.49 4.75
C ASN A 247 -7.85 11.08 4.40
N LEU A 248 -6.75 10.67 5.01
CA LEU A 248 -6.15 9.35 4.85
C LEU A 248 -6.20 8.63 6.18
N SER A 249 -6.55 7.34 6.17
CA SER A 249 -6.42 6.50 7.35
C SER A 249 -5.90 5.12 6.98
N PHE A 250 -5.08 4.58 7.86
CA PHE A 250 -4.50 3.25 7.79
C PHE A 250 -4.68 2.57 9.16
N GLU A 251 -5.29 1.40 9.18
CA GLU A 251 -5.47 0.58 10.38
C GLU A 251 -4.84 -0.79 10.16
N MET A 252 -4.00 -1.20 11.10
CA MET A 252 -3.40 -2.53 11.17
C MET A 252 -3.89 -3.22 12.42
N ARG A 253 -4.29 -4.49 12.29
CA ARG A 253 -4.63 -5.40 13.37
C ARG A 253 -3.88 -6.70 13.18
N PHE A 254 -3.47 -7.34 14.27
CA PHE A 254 -2.95 -8.70 14.25
C PHE A 254 -3.39 -9.47 15.50
N GLY A 255 -3.58 -10.78 15.35
CA GLY A 255 -3.96 -11.66 16.45
C GLY A 255 -2.77 -11.99 17.36
N ALA A 256 -1.67 -12.44 16.76
CA ALA A 256 -0.42 -12.73 17.45
C ALA A 256 0.79 -12.44 16.56
N LEU A 257 1.87 -11.94 17.14
CA LEU A 257 3.18 -11.80 16.53
C LEU A 257 4.18 -12.49 17.45
N GLU A 258 4.73 -13.61 16.98
CA GLU A 258 5.77 -14.37 17.66
C GLU A 258 7.11 -14.01 17.03
N VAL A 259 8.04 -13.57 17.86
CA VAL A 259 9.43 -13.26 17.51
C VAL A 259 10.35 -13.96 18.51
N PRO A 260 11.67 -14.07 18.25
CA PRO A 260 12.56 -14.69 19.21
C PRO A 260 12.49 -13.98 20.57
N ASN A 261 12.14 -14.74 21.61
CA ASN A 261 12.01 -14.29 23.00
C ASN A 261 10.84 -13.33 23.32
N ASP A 262 9.89 -13.09 22.41
CA ASP A 262 8.73 -12.25 22.71
C ASP A 262 7.49 -12.69 21.93
N THR A 263 6.31 -12.40 22.49
CA THR A 263 5.03 -12.65 21.84
C THR A 263 4.10 -11.50 22.13
N LEU A 264 3.69 -10.80 21.08
CA LEU A 264 2.67 -9.76 21.14
C LEU A 264 1.32 -10.31 20.70
N ARG A 265 0.26 -9.95 21.40
CA ARG A 265 -1.11 -10.38 21.11
C ARG A 265 -2.04 -9.18 20.96
N ASN A 266 -3.13 -9.41 20.24
CA ASN A 266 -4.23 -8.44 20.10
C ASN A 266 -3.77 -7.04 19.64
N GLY A 267 -2.80 -7.02 18.73
CA GLY A 267 -2.20 -5.81 18.21
C GLY A 267 -3.19 -4.99 17.41
N HIS A 268 -3.27 -3.69 17.66
CA HIS A 268 -4.06 -2.75 16.88
C HIS A 268 -3.34 -1.41 16.80
N TYR A 269 -3.30 -0.84 15.61
CA TYR A 269 -2.64 0.41 15.27
C TYR A 269 -3.52 1.16 14.27
N ARG A 270 -3.82 2.44 14.52
CA ARG A 270 -4.50 3.28 13.54
C ARG A 270 -3.76 4.61 13.36
N LEU A 271 -3.33 4.89 12.14
CA LEU A 271 -2.78 6.17 11.71
C LEU A 271 -3.81 6.89 10.86
N SER A 272 -4.09 8.17 11.15
CA SER A 272 -4.84 9.05 10.26
C SER A 272 -4.08 10.34 10.00
N ILE A 273 -4.22 10.85 8.78
CA ILE A 273 -3.78 12.17 8.37
C ILE A 273 -5.02 12.88 7.81
N GLU A 274 -5.45 13.94 8.47
CA GLU A 274 -6.64 14.69 8.12
C GLU A 274 -6.26 16.07 7.59
N ARG A 275 -7.13 16.65 6.75
CA ARG A 275 -7.01 18.02 6.23
C ARG A 275 -5.73 18.26 5.44
N LEU A 276 -5.39 17.36 4.51
CA LEU A 276 -4.36 17.64 3.50
C LEU A 276 -4.95 18.43 2.33
N ASP A 277 -4.19 19.35 1.74
CA ASP A 277 -4.63 20.13 0.58
C ASP A 277 -4.74 19.26 -0.68
N ALA A 278 -5.97 19.06 -1.20
CA ALA A 278 -6.23 18.23 -2.36
C ALA A 278 -5.54 18.75 -3.64
N PRO A 279 -5.54 20.06 -3.95
CA PRO A 279 -4.80 20.61 -5.09
C PRO A 279 -3.29 20.36 -5.02
N ALA A 280 -2.67 20.44 -3.84
CA ALA A 280 -1.26 20.11 -3.65
C ALA A 280 -0.98 18.63 -3.96
N ILE A 281 -1.81 17.70 -3.47
CA ILE A 281 -1.68 16.26 -3.76
C ILE A 281 -1.78 16.00 -5.27
N ALA A 282 -2.77 16.61 -5.94
CA ALA A 282 -2.93 16.47 -7.39
C ALA A 282 -1.70 17.00 -8.15
N THR A 283 -1.12 18.12 -7.70
CA THR A 283 0.09 18.70 -8.30
C THR A 283 1.31 17.81 -8.09
N ILE A 284 1.48 17.24 -6.88
CA ILE A 284 2.55 16.28 -6.58
C ILE A 284 2.43 15.06 -7.49
N ALA A 285 1.25 14.45 -7.56
CA ALA A 285 1.04 13.24 -8.35
C ALA A 285 1.26 13.48 -9.85
N LYS A 286 0.76 14.60 -10.39
CA LYS A 286 1.01 14.99 -11.78
C LYS A 286 2.51 15.12 -12.07
N ARG A 287 3.26 15.82 -11.22
CA ARG A 287 4.71 16.00 -11.39
C ARG A 287 5.48 14.70 -11.25
N ILE A 288 5.09 13.82 -10.33
CA ILE A 288 5.69 12.49 -10.19
C ILE A 288 5.45 11.66 -11.46
N ASN A 289 4.23 11.68 -12.01
CA ASN A 289 3.92 10.99 -13.26
C ASN A 289 4.74 11.54 -14.44
N GLU A 290 4.85 12.87 -14.57
CA GLU A 290 5.72 13.50 -15.57
C GLU A 290 7.19 13.06 -15.43
N LEU A 291 7.70 12.92 -14.20
CA LEU A 291 9.07 12.44 -13.94
C LEU A 291 9.25 10.97 -14.35
N ASN A 292 8.27 10.11 -14.05
CA ASN A 292 8.30 8.70 -14.44
C ASN A 292 8.29 8.52 -15.96
N GLN A 293 7.58 9.39 -16.69
CA GLN A 293 7.53 9.35 -18.16
C GLN A 293 8.85 9.75 -18.82
N LEU A 294 9.74 10.47 -18.13
CA LEU A 294 11.02 10.90 -18.71
C LEU A 294 12.03 9.75 -18.88
N GLY A 295 11.80 8.58 -18.26
CA GLY A 295 12.40 7.26 -18.58
C GLY A 295 13.93 7.11 -18.53
N ASN A 296 14.68 8.20 -18.40
CA ASN A 296 16.13 8.28 -18.67
C ASN A 296 16.94 8.92 -17.52
N LEU A 297 16.32 9.18 -16.38
CA LEU A 297 17.04 9.70 -15.21
C LEU A 297 17.66 8.54 -14.43
N LYS A 298 18.89 8.73 -13.94
CA LYS A 298 19.48 7.82 -12.96
C LYS A 298 18.69 7.93 -11.65
N ASP A 299 18.64 6.85 -10.86
CA ASP A 299 17.87 6.79 -9.61
C ASP A 299 18.20 7.92 -8.63
N GLU A 300 19.47 8.34 -8.56
CA GLU A 300 19.92 9.46 -7.72
C GLU A 300 19.33 10.80 -8.17
N ASP A 301 19.33 11.05 -9.49
CA ASP A 301 18.75 12.27 -10.07
C ASP A 301 17.23 12.26 -9.91
N LEU A 302 16.59 11.10 -10.05
CA LEU A 302 15.15 10.93 -9.89
C LEU A 302 14.70 11.18 -8.44
N ASN A 303 15.41 10.63 -7.46
CA ASN A 303 15.13 10.87 -6.05
C ASN A 303 15.29 12.36 -5.68
N ALA A 304 16.33 13.02 -6.20
CA ALA A 304 16.51 14.46 -6.00
C ALA A 304 15.34 15.27 -6.60
N GLN A 305 14.79 14.85 -7.75
CA GLN A 305 13.61 15.50 -8.34
C GLN A 305 12.35 15.26 -7.51
N TYR A 306 12.12 14.04 -7.01
CA TYR A 306 10.99 13.76 -6.11
C TYR A 306 11.06 14.60 -4.85
N GLN A 307 12.24 14.69 -4.23
CA GLN A 307 12.44 15.55 -3.07
C GLN A 307 12.15 17.02 -3.38
N ARG A 308 12.55 17.53 -4.55
CA ARG A 308 12.20 18.91 -4.96
C ARG A 308 10.69 19.10 -5.15
N VAL A 309 10.01 18.14 -5.80
CA VAL A 309 8.55 18.20 -5.96
C VAL A 309 7.87 18.28 -4.60
N LEU A 310 8.23 17.38 -3.68
CA LEU A 310 7.67 17.36 -2.32
C LEU A 310 8.00 18.66 -1.57
N THR A 311 9.26 19.09 -1.57
CA THR A 311 9.70 20.30 -0.83
C THR A 311 8.98 21.55 -1.34
N ASN A 312 8.79 21.68 -2.66
CA ASN A 312 8.10 22.82 -3.26
C ASN A 312 6.58 22.82 -2.98
N GLN A 313 5.99 21.63 -2.80
CA GLN A 313 4.56 21.48 -2.55
C GLN A 313 4.23 21.39 -1.05
N LEU A 314 5.22 21.16 -0.19
CA LEU A 314 5.03 20.97 1.24
C LEU A 314 4.29 22.14 1.91
N PRO A 315 4.61 23.43 1.65
CA PRO A 315 3.86 24.53 2.26
C PRO A 315 2.37 24.51 1.90
N GLN A 316 2.04 24.20 0.64
CA GLN A 316 0.65 24.11 0.18
C GLN A 316 -0.04 22.87 0.75
N LEU A 317 0.64 21.72 0.76
CA LEU A 317 0.13 20.46 1.31
C LEU A 317 -0.30 20.62 2.78
N LEU A 318 0.46 21.39 3.56
CA LEU A 318 0.21 21.65 4.97
C LEU A 318 -0.64 22.91 5.24
N SER A 319 -1.07 23.64 4.20
CA SER A 319 -1.75 24.95 4.33
C SER A 319 -3.10 24.86 5.04
N GLN A 320 -3.79 23.73 4.92
CA GLN A 320 -5.10 23.46 5.56
C GLN A 320 -4.98 23.11 7.06
N GLY A 321 -3.76 23.09 7.62
CA GLY A 321 -3.52 22.76 9.02
C GLY A 321 -3.76 21.28 9.30
N PRO A 322 -2.95 20.38 8.73
CA PRO A 322 -3.19 18.94 8.84
C PRO A 322 -3.14 18.45 10.29
N ARG A 323 -3.85 17.35 10.52
CA ARG A 323 -3.83 16.62 11.80
C ARG A 323 -3.37 15.21 11.55
N LEU A 324 -2.27 14.82 12.18
CA LEU A 324 -1.78 13.45 12.24
C LEU A 324 -2.26 12.84 13.56
N ARG A 325 -2.89 11.67 13.52
CA ARG A 325 -3.30 10.95 14.72
C ARG A 325 -2.85 9.51 14.66
N LEU A 326 -2.18 9.08 15.71
CA LEU A 326 -1.93 7.69 16.06
C LEU A 326 -2.94 7.30 17.16
N ALA A 327 -4.07 6.73 16.75
CA ALA A 327 -5.15 6.32 17.65
C ALA A 327 -4.95 4.86 18.07
N PRO A 328 -5.28 4.57 19.33
CA PRO A 328 -4.34 4.00 20.27
C PRO A 328 -3.65 2.77 19.69
N PHE A 329 -2.32 2.80 19.63
CA PHE A 329 -1.55 1.58 19.49
C PHE A 329 -1.77 0.76 20.76
N THR A 330 -2.33 -0.44 20.61
CA THR A 330 -2.51 -1.40 21.70
C THR A 330 -1.87 -2.72 21.34
N ALA A 331 -1.08 -3.28 22.24
CA ALA A 331 -0.55 -4.62 22.14
C ALA A 331 -0.40 -5.22 23.54
N GLU A 332 -0.64 -6.52 23.66
CA GLU A 332 -0.47 -7.28 24.89
C GLU A 332 0.82 -8.09 24.81
N SER A 333 1.72 -7.91 25.75
CA SER A 333 2.90 -8.78 25.93
C SER A 333 2.72 -9.65 27.18
N GLU A 334 3.74 -10.45 27.53
CA GLU A 334 3.76 -11.19 28.80
C GLU A 334 3.72 -10.26 30.03
N PHE A 335 4.12 -9.00 29.88
CA PHE A 335 4.13 -8.00 30.94
C PHE A 335 2.82 -7.21 31.07
N GLY A 336 1.87 -7.40 30.15
CA GLY A 336 0.57 -6.73 30.14
C GLY A 336 0.31 -5.88 28.90
N ALA A 337 -0.79 -5.10 28.94
CA ALA A 337 -1.23 -4.29 27.82
C ALA A 337 -0.50 -2.94 27.78
N SER A 338 0.06 -2.60 26.62
CA SER A 338 0.60 -1.27 26.32
C SER A 338 -0.41 -0.45 25.53
N ARG A 339 -0.47 0.87 25.79
CA ARG A 339 -1.34 1.80 25.07
C ARG A 339 -0.63 3.11 24.78
N VAL A 340 -0.61 3.52 23.50
CA VAL A 340 -0.05 4.81 23.06
C VAL A 340 -1.07 5.52 22.18
N ASP A 341 -1.52 6.72 22.56
CA ASP A 341 -2.33 7.61 21.72
C ASP A 341 -1.55 8.92 21.52
N LEU A 342 -1.43 9.37 20.28
CA LEU A 342 -0.73 10.61 19.94
C LEU A 342 -1.49 11.34 18.84
N ALA A 343 -1.71 12.62 19.01
CA ALA A 343 -2.29 13.52 18.02
C ALA A 343 -1.37 14.74 17.86
N LEU A 344 -1.03 15.05 16.63
CA LEU A 344 -0.24 16.19 16.21
C LEU A 344 -1.12 17.04 15.29
N SER A 345 -1.27 18.32 15.60
CA SER A 345 -2.04 19.27 14.78
C SER A 345 -1.19 20.47 14.43
N LEU A 346 -1.30 20.94 13.20
CA LEU A 346 -0.68 22.17 12.75
C LEU A 346 -1.74 23.25 12.54
N ALA A 347 -1.45 24.50 12.92
CA ALA A 347 -2.32 25.61 12.57
C ALA A 347 -2.36 25.83 11.03
N PRO A 348 -3.49 26.27 10.46
CA PRO A 348 -3.56 26.59 9.04
C PRO A 348 -2.54 27.66 8.65
N ASN A 349 -1.91 27.50 7.48
CA ASN A 349 -0.89 28.40 6.95
C ASN A 349 0.30 28.65 7.91
N ALA A 350 0.59 27.71 8.79
CA ALA A 350 1.71 27.80 9.73
C ALA A 350 3.09 27.79 9.04
N MET A 351 3.17 27.23 7.83
CA MET A 351 4.40 27.16 7.04
C MET A 351 4.67 28.49 6.33
N PRO A 352 5.72 29.24 6.70
CA PRO A 352 6.10 30.44 5.97
C PRO A 352 6.67 30.11 4.58
N ALA A 353 6.60 31.08 3.67
CA ALA A 353 7.05 30.92 2.28
C ALA A 353 8.58 30.68 2.14
N GLU A 354 9.36 31.06 3.15
CA GLU A 354 10.82 30.84 3.21
C GLU A 354 11.19 30.08 4.49
N MET A 355 11.89 28.96 4.34
CA MET A 355 12.38 28.12 5.43
C MET A 355 13.69 28.70 5.97
N GLY A 356 13.61 29.47 7.05
CA GLY A 356 14.77 29.96 7.81
C GLY A 356 14.69 29.62 9.30
N PRO A 357 15.69 29.97 10.14
CA PRO A 357 15.68 29.66 11.57
C PRO A 357 14.44 30.20 12.32
N LEU A 358 13.95 31.39 11.93
CA LEU A 358 12.71 31.96 12.49
C LEU A 358 11.45 31.20 12.05
N ALA A 359 11.48 30.55 10.87
CA ALA A 359 10.38 29.73 10.39
C ALA A 359 10.20 28.47 11.25
N ILE A 360 11.31 27.85 11.68
CA ILE A 360 11.28 26.68 12.56
C ILE A 360 10.66 27.05 13.91
N LEU A 361 11.02 28.19 14.49
CA LEU A 361 10.42 28.68 15.74
C LEU A 361 8.93 28.99 15.59
N ALA A 362 8.51 29.58 14.46
CA ALA A 362 7.11 29.82 14.17
C ALA A 362 6.32 28.51 14.01
N LEU A 363 6.91 27.51 13.35
CA LEU A 363 6.31 26.18 13.17
C LEU A 363 6.12 25.48 14.52
N ILE A 364 7.16 25.46 15.36
CA ILE A 364 7.12 24.93 16.72
C ILE A 364 6.01 25.62 17.52
N GLY A 365 5.90 26.95 17.47
CA GLY A 365 4.83 27.70 18.15
C GLY A 365 3.42 27.48 17.59
N SER A 366 3.29 26.94 16.38
CA SER A 366 2.01 26.64 15.73
C SER A 366 1.56 25.18 15.87
N LEU A 367 2.42 24.35 16.45
CA LEU A 367 2.22 22.94 16.65
C LEU A 367 1.41 22.72 17.93
N SER A 368 0.47 21.78 17.87
CA SER A 368 -0.20 21.23 19.03
C SER A 368 0.03 19.72 19.07
N ILE A 369 0.45 19.20 20.23
CA ILE A 369 0.63 17.77 20.48
C ILE A 369 -0.23 17.39 21.66
N GLU A 370 -1.06 16.38 21.51
CA GLU A 370 -1.82 15.76 22.59
C GLU A 370 -1.52 14.27 22.58
N GLY A 371 -1.30 13.67 23.74
CA GLY A 371 -1.04 12.24 23.78
C GLY A 371 -1.17 11.64 25.16
N SER A 372 -1.22 10.31 25.19
CA SER A 372 -1.20 9.52 26.41
C SER A 372 -0.41 8.26 26.17
N LEU A 373 0.41 7.90 27.15
CA LEU A 373 1.22 6.69 27.17
C LEU A 373 0.88 5.90 28.43
N GLN A 374 0.67 4.59 28.26
CA GLN A 374 0.56 3.62 29.34
C GLN A 374 1.40 2.40 28.98
N LEU A 375 2.38 2.08 29.83
CA LEU A 375 3.31 0.96 29.63
C LEU A 375 3.46 0.18 30.93
N PRO A 376 3.44 -1.16 30.90
CA PRO A 376 3.84 -1.96 32.05
C PRO A 376 5.29 -1.68 32.43
N LEU A 377 5.56 -1.40 33.71
CA LEU A 377 6.91 -1.08 34.20
C LEU A 377 7.87 -2.25 33.96
N ALA A 378 7.42 -3.48 34.18
CA ALA A 378 8.21 -4.69 33.93
C ALA A 378 8.69 -4.80 32.47
N MET A 379 7.91 -4.30 31.50
CA MET A 379 8.33 -4.26 30.09
C MET A 379 9.49 -3.27 29.87
N LEU A 380 9.43 -2.10 30.51
CA LEU A 380 10.50 -1.10 30.46
C LEU A 380 11.76 -1.62 31.16
N GLU A 381 11.62 -2.30 32.30
CA GLU A 381 12.72 -2.94 33.01
C GLU A 381 13.41 -4.01 32.16
N ALA A 382 12.64 -4.88 31.49
CA ALA A 382 13.17 -5.90 30.61
C ALA A 382 13.96 -5.30 29.43
N GLN A 383 13.43 -4.26 28.77
CA GLN A 383 14.14 -3.55 27.70
C GLN A 383 15.39 -2.81 28.21
N TYR A 384 15.28 -2.16 29.37
CA TYR A 384 16.39 -1.42 29.95
C TYR A 384 17.54 -2.36 30.34
N GLN A 385 17.26 -3.52 30.94
CA GLN A 385 18.27 -4.54 31.28
C GLN A 385 19.03 -5.09 30.07
N GLN A 386 18.41 -5.11 28.89
CA GLN A 386 19.11 -5.46 27.65
C GLN A 386 20.12 -4.40 27.22
N THR A 387 19.88 -3.13 27.57
CA THR A 387 20.66 -1.99 27.10
C THR A 387 21.72 -1.54 28.12
N ASP A 388 21.37 -1.50 29.41
CA ASP A 388 22.27 -1.32 30.55
C ASP A 388 21.94 -2.38 31.63
N PRO A 389 22.65 -3.52 31.64
CA PRO A 389 22.41 -4.61 32.59
C PRO A 389 22.70 -4.25 34.05
N THR A 390 23.36 -3.12 34.30
CA THR A 390 23.80 -2.70 35.64
C THR A 390 23.04 -1.51 36.20
N GLY A 391 22.28 -0.82 35.35
CA GLY A 391 21.46 0.33 35.75
C GLY A 391 20.11 -0.08 36.34
N SER A 392 19.37 0.92 36.81
CA SER A 392 18.01 0.77 37.34
C SER A 392 17.12 1.82 36.71
N ILE A 393 16.15 1.39 35.88
CA ILE A 393 15.17 2.27 35.27
C ILE A 393 14.35 3.03 36.32
N GLU A 394 14.12 2.44 37.49
CA GLU A 394 13.44 3.08 38.61
C GLU A 394 14.17 4.34 39.08
N GLN A 395 15.51 4.33 39.08
CA GLN A 395 16.32 5.50 39.45
C GLN A 395 16.24 6.60 38.40
N GLU A 396 16.18 6.24 37.11
CA GLU A 396 15.98 7.21 36.03
C GLU A 396 14.58 7.83 36.06
N LEU A 397 13.57 7.01 36.38
CA LEU A 397 12.19 7.46 36.49
C LEU A 397 11.92 8.25 37.77
N ALA A 398 12.72 8.08 38.83
CA ALA A 398 12.49 8.71 40.14
C ALA A 398 12.36 10.23 40.05
N LEU A 399 13.18 10.89 39.22
CA LEU A 399 13.08 12.34 39.02
C LEU A 399 11.79 12.72 38.28
N LEU A 400 11.42 11.96 37.25
CA LEU A 400 10.20 12.22 36.47
C LEU A 400 8.92 12.03 37.31
N VAL A 401 8.95 11.05 38.22
CA VAL A 401 7.86 10.80 39.18
C VAL A 401 7.81 11.90 40.24
N ALA A 402 8.97 12.34 40.76
CA ALA A 402 9.04 13.40 41.76
C ALA A 402 8.52 14.76 41.24
N GLU A 403 8.79 15.07 39.96
CA GLU A 403 8.28 16.27 39.28
C GLU A 403 6.82 16.10 38.82
N GLY A 404 6.23 14.92 38.97
CA GLY A 404 4.85 14.61 38.60
C GLY A 404 4.61 14.43 37.10
N TRP A 405 5.66 14.43 36.27
CA TRP A 405 5.59 14.25 34.82
C TRP A 405 5.19 12.83 34.40
N VAL A 406 5.42 11.86 35.29
CA VAL A 406 5.06 10.46 35.12
C VAL A 406 4.40 9.96 36.40
N THR A 407 3.40 9.10 36.29
CA THR A 407 2.79 8.38 37.41
C THR A 407 3.04 6.89 37.27
N ILE A 408 3.31 6.21 38.38
CA ILE A 408 3.41 4.75 38.43
C ILE A 408 2.35 4.28 39.44
N GLU A 409 1.29 3.66 38.93
CA GLU A 409 0.19 3.10 39.72
C GLU A 409 -0.03 1.66 39.26
N ASP A 410 -0.16 0.71 40.20
CA ASP A 410 -0.36 -0.71 39.91
C ASP A 410 0.64 -1.28 38.87
N GLU A 411 1.93 -0.92 38.99
CA GLU A 411 3.02 -1.30 38.07
C GLU A 411 2.85 -0.80 36.61
N ILE A 412 1.97 0.17 36.39
CA ILE A 412 1.77 0.81 35.09
C ILE A 412 2.33 2.23 35.12
N LEU A 413 3.32 2.47 34.27
CA LEU A 413 3.81 3.80 33.97
C LEU A 413 2.81 4.52 33.07
N SER A 414 2.33 5.69 33.50
CA SER A 414 1.40 6.53 32.74
C SER A 414 1.89 7.97 32.63
N THR A 415 1.67 8.58 31.46
CA THR A 415 1.86 10.02 31.27
C THR A 415 0.92 10.56 30.20
N THR A 416 0.41 11.78 30.40
CA THR A 416 -0.30 12.55 29.37
C THR A 416 0.56 13.69 28.90
N ILE A 417 0.65 13.88 27.58
CA ILE A 417 1.44 14.91 26.93
C ILE A 417 0.47 15.95 26.39
N ASN A 418 0.72 17.22 26.70
CA ASN A 418 0.06 18.35 26.06
C ASN A 418 1.10 19.40 25.70
N TYR A 419 1.23 19.70 24.42
CA TYR A 419 2.02 20.79 23.91
C TYR A 419 1.11 21.73 23.14
N ASP A 420 1.04 22.99 23.55
CA ASP A 420 0.30 24.03 22.83
C ASP A 420 1.05 25.34 22.90
N ARG A 421 1.30 25.95 21.74
CA ARG A 421 1.90 27.30 21.61
C ARG A 421 3.19 27.48 22.42
N GLY A 422 4.12 26.53 22.31
CA GLY A 422 5.44 26.66 22.95
C GLY A 422 5.51 26.18 24.39
N ARG A 423 4.42 25.67 24.96
CA ARG A 423 4.40 25.17 26.35
C ARG A 423 4.16 23.68 26.38
N LEU A 424 5.01 22.95 27.09
CA LEU A 424 4.84 21.51 27.35
C LEU A 424 4.31 21.30 28.77
N GLU A 425 3.24 20.53 28.85
CA GLU A 425 2.68 20.01 30.09
C GLU A 425 2.70 18.49 30.05
N LEU A 426 3.23 17.87 31.11
CA LEU A 426 3.16 16.43 31.36
C LEU A 426 2.32 16.19 32.61
N ASN A 427 1.26 15.39 32.50
CA ASN A 427 0.26 15.19 33.57
C ASN A 427 -0.29 16.52 34.14
N GLY A 428 -0.39 17.56 33.30
CA GLY A 428 -0.82 18.91 33.71
C GLY A 428 0.23 19.72 34.48
N GLN A 429 1.45 19.19 34.65
CA GLN A 429 2.58 19.92 35.24
C GLN A 429 3.44 20.54 34.14
N PRO A 430 3.91 21.79 34.28
CA PRO A 430 4.86 22.39 33.35
C PRO A 430 6.13 21.54 33.22
N ALA A 431 6.54 21.26 31.99
CA ALA A 431 7.70 20.44 31.67
C ALA A 431 8.62 21.10 30.62
N ASP A 432 8.58 22.43 30.50
CA ASP A 432 9.37 23.20 29.53
C ASP A 432 10.89 22.99 29.67
N ALA A 433 11.37 22.57 30.84
CA ALA A 433 12.76 22.19 31.06
C ALA A 433 13.20 21.01 30.17
N LEU A 434 12.31 20.06 29.89
CA LEU A 434 12.58 18.93 28.99
C LEU A 434 12.66 19.36 27.53
N LEU A 435 11.84 20.33 27.12
CA LEU A 435 11.92 20.92 25.78
C LEU A 435 13.31 21.53 25.52
N ASN A 436 13.86 22.27 26.48
CA ASN A 436 15.18 22.88 26.33
C ASN A 436 16.30 21.82 26.21
N LEU A 437 16.21 20.74 26.99
CA LEU A 437 17.12 19.60 26.91
C LEU A 437 17.07 18.89 25.56
N LEU A 438 15.87 18.68 25.00
CA LEU A 438 15.68 18.02 23.70
C LEU A 438 16.06 18.90 22.51
N LEU A 439 15.84 20.22 22.61
CA LEU A 439 16.11 21.18 21.55
C LEU A 439 17.54 21.76 21.60
N GLY A 440 18.32 21.43 22.63
CA GLY A 440 19.73 21.81 22.75
C GLY A 440 19.98 23.30 22.95
N PHE A 441 19.05 24.02 23.60
CA PHE A 441 19.20 25.43 23.96
C PHE A 441 19.64 25.62 25.41
#